data_AF-A0A6B9Y5K6-F1
#
_entry.id   AF-A0A6B9Y5K6-F1
#
_cell.length_a   1.000
_cell.length_b   1.000
_cell.length_c   1.000
_cell.angle_alpha   90.00
_cell.angle_beta   90.00
_cell.angle_gamma   90.00
#
_symmetry.space_group_name_H-M   'P 1'
#
loop_
_entity.id
_entity.type
_entity.pdbx_description
1 polymer ?
#
loop_
_entity_poly.entity_id
_entity_poly.type
_entity_poly.pdbx_seq_one_letter_code
_entity_poly.pdbx_strand_id
1 'polypeptide(L)'
;MTEEFDLLESDGSPGDEWEELDVSDTEADRIARRQDREFNEFRKRLKDADQFKLDGSVFDDATLAALYKLVQDGYITAFGGPVSTGKEANVFEAFGEDESQEVAVKIYRINSSNFTQMREYLEGDPRFEGIASDKKATVLAWTKKEFANLRRAQAAGVRVPEPIAVQRNALVMELVGHADDRARRLSEVTVENPETAYEVVREYMRRLYRVGLIHGDLSEYNLIIHDGELVVIDLGQAATVHHPNARTFLERDCRNVAAFFSRQGIDVDPDDLWDHVTEPEPEPGSVREEGSSGGPDDDPTDAADGSTDAADGSTDVDSRGAGPLENDPIVDP
;
A
#
# COMPACT_ATOMS: atom_id res chain seq x y z
N MET A 1 44.90 -17.50 15.58
CA MET A 1 44.32 -16.54 14.65
C MET A 1 42.83 -16.82 14.68
N THR A 2 42.16 -16.18 15.63
CA THR A 2 40.70 -16.15 15.73
C THR A 2 40.31 -14.87 15.03
N GLU A 3 39.74 -15.00 13.84
CA GLU A 3 39.20 -13.86 13.10
C GLU A 3 37.96 -13.39 13.88
N GLU A 4 38.13 -12.23 14.50
CA GLU A 4 37.10 -11.43 15.14
C GLU A 4 36.22 -10.91 14.01
N PHE A 5 35.00 -11.43 13.92
CA PHE A 5 33.97 -10.88 13.05
C PHE A 5 33.58 -9.53 13.64
N ASP A 6 34.21 -8.48 13.13
CA ASP A 6 33.78 -7.10 13.33
C ASP A 6 32.36 -7.01 12.74
N LEU A 7 31.36 -6.93 13.61
CA LEU A 7 30.00 -6.57 13.22
C LEU A 7 30.08 -5.15 12.67
N LEU A 8 30.04 -5.03 11.35
CA LEU A 8 29.86 -3.75 10.67
C LEU A 8 28.65 -3.05 11.32
N GLU A 9 28.90 -1.91 11.96
CA GLU A 9 27.85 -1.02 12.42
C GLU A 9 26.99 -0.64 11.20
N SER A 10 25.67 -0.80 11.31
CA SER A 10 24.71 -0.47 10.26
C SER A 10 24.90 0.99 9.86
N ASP A 11 25.20 1.24 8.60
CA ASP A 11 25.57 2.55 8.05
C ASP A 11 24.36 3.51 7.88
N GLY A 12 23.25 3.27 8.59
CA GLY A 12 22.05 4.08 8.49
C GLY A 12 21.33 3.96 7.15
N SER A 13 21.61 2.89 6.38
CA SER A 13 20.91 2.61 5.13
C SER A 13 19.40 2.39 5.38
N PRO A 14 18.51 3.01 4.59
CA PRO A 14 17.06 2.83 4.75
C PRO A 14 16.68 1.36 4.61
N GLY A 15 16.17 0.77 5.70
CA GLY A 15 15.80 -0.65 5.73
C GLY A 15 16.57 -1.51 6.72
N ASP A 16 17.50 -0.94 7.51
CA ASP A 16 18.25 -1.70 8.53
C ASP A 16 17.62 -1.65 9.93
N GLU A 17 16.73 -0.68 10.18
CA GLU A 17 16.03 -0.51 11.45
C GLU A 17 14.74 -1.35 11.46
N TRP A 18 14.73 -2.45 12.23
CA TRP A 18 13.54 -3.28 12.44
C TRP A 18 13.28 -3.56 13.92
N GLU A 19 12.00 -3.52 14.27
CA GLU A 19 11.53 -4.03 15.57
C GLU A 19 11.58 -5.56 15.58
N GLU A 20 12.14 -6.13 16.65
CA GLU A 20 12.07 -7.58 16.91
C GLU A 20 10.60 -8.02 17.10
N LEU A 21 10.19 -9.07 16.38
CA LEU A 21 8.82 -9.60 16.48
C LEU A 21 8.72 -10.62 17.62
N ASP A 22 8.28 -10.17 18.80
CA ASP A 22 8.00 -11.08 19.91
C ASP A 22 6.74 -11.93 19.66
N VAL A 23 6.88 -13.22 19.38
CA VAL A 23 5.75 -14.15 19.18
C VAL A 23 5.48 -15.03 20.41
N SER A 24 5.99 -14.65 21.58
CA SER A 24 5.77 -15.37 22.84
C SER A 24 4.32 -15.31 23.33
N ASP A 25 4.02 -16.10 24.38
CA ASP A 25 2.69 -16.20 24.95
C ASP A 25 2.15 -14.83 25.42
N THR A 26 1.10 -14.39 24.76
CA THR A 26 0.43 -13.10 25.02
C THR A 26 -0.56 -13.20 26.19
N GLU A 27 -1.06 -12.06 26.67
CA GLU A 27 -2.18 -12.03 27.61
C GLU A 27 -3.43 -12.74 27.04
N ALA A 28 -3.67 -12.62 25.73
CA ALA A 28 -4.73 -13.36 25.05
C ALA A 28 -4.53 -14.89 25.14
N ASP A 29 -3.28 -15.41 25.07
CA ASP A 29 -3.03 -16.84 25.31
C ASP A 29 -3.38 -17.26 26.75
N ARG A 30 -3.13 -16.38 27.73
CA ARG A 30 -3.47 -16.65 29.15
C ARG A 30 -4.99 -16.64 29.36
N ILE A 31 -5.69 -15.68 28.76
CA ILE A 31 -7.16 -15.59 28.77
C ILE A 31 -7.76 -16.86 28.15
N ALA A 32 -7.26 -17.28 26.99
CA ALA A 32 -7.73 -18.48 26.29
C ALA A 32 -7.59 -19.77 27.12
N ARG A 33 -6.57 -19.86 27.98
CA ARG A 33 -6.35 -21.00 28.90
C ARG A 33 -7.18 -20.92 30.16
N ARG A 34 -7.30 -19.73 30.75
CA ARG A 34 -8.05 -19.53 32.00
C ARG A 34 -9.55 -19.71 31.77
N GLN A 35 -10.05 -19.22 30.65
CA GLN A 35 -11.46 -19.20 30.28
C GLN A 35 -12.35 -18.76 31.44
N ASP A 36 -12.18 -17.51 31.90
CA ASP A 36 -13.05 -16.97 32.93
C ASP A 36 -14.50 -16.80 32.44
N ARG A 37 -15.40 -16.43 33.36
CA ARG A 37 -16.83 -16.31 33.06
C ARG A 37 -17.08 -15.28 31.96
N GLU A 38 -16.43 -14.11 32.04
CA GLU A 38 -16.62 -13.01 31.10
C GLU A 38 -16.17 -13.40 29.68
N PHE A 39 -14.99 -14.02 29.56
CA PHE A 39 -14.51 -14.53 28.28
C PHE A 39 -15.46 -15.59 27.69
N ASN A 40 -15.96 -16.52 28.51
CA ASN A 40 -16.89 -17.55 28.03
C ASN A 40 -18.22 -16.96 27.57
N GLU A 41 -18.73 -15.93 28.25
CA GLU A 41 -19.93 -15.20 27.84
C GLU A 41 -19.70 -14.44 26.54
N PHE A 42 -18.57 -13.73 26.40
CA PHE A 42 -18.16 -13.07 25.16
C PHE A 42 -18.05 -14.07 24.01
N ARG A 43 -17.32 -15.16 24.21
CA ARG A 43 -17.14 -16.25 23.25
C ARG A 43 -18.49 -16.79 22.77
N LYS A 44 -19.42 -17.06 23.69
CA LYS A 44 -20.74 -17.57 23.35
C LYS A 44 -21.51 -16.56 22.50
N ARG A 45 -21.56 -15.29 22.93
CA ARG A 45 -22.23 -14.21 22.20
C ARG A 45 -21.66 -14.04 20.79
N LEU A 46 -20.34 -14.04 20.64
CA LEU A 46 -19.70 -13.85 19.34
C LEU A 46 -19.95 -15.03 18.41
N LYS A 47 -19.90 -16.28 18.91
CA LYS A 47 -20.23 -17.47 18.10
C LYS A 47 -21.72 -17.56 17.72
N ASP A 48 -22.59 -17.02 18.56
CA ASP A 48 -24.04 -16.99 18.32
C ASP A 48 -24.46 -15.83 17.38
N ALA A 49 -23.57 -14.88 17.10
CA ALA A 49 -23.82 -13.80 16.15
C ALA A 49 -23.80 -14.32 14.71
N ASP A 50 -24.85 -14.03 13.94
CA ASP A 50 -25.01 -14.53 12.56
C ASP A 50 -23.83 -14.17 11.65
N GLN A 51 -23.24 -12.98 11.88
CA GLN A 51 -22.05 -12.45 11.21
C GLN A 51 -20.86 -13.43 11.28
N PHE A 52 -20.74 -14.18 12.37
CA PHE A 52 -19.64 -15.11 12.66
C PHE A 52 -20.02 -16.58 12.48
N LYS A 53 -21.31 -16.90 12.27
CA LYS A 53 -21.79 -18.29 12.11
C LYS A 53 -21.31 -18.93 10.80
N LEU A 54 -21.17 -18.14 9.74
CA LEU A 54 -20.66 -18.62 8.45
C LEU A 54 -19.18 -19.05 8.54
N ASP A 55 -18.45 -18.50 9.51
CA ASP A 55 -17.04 -18.77 9.78
C ASP A 55 -16.82 -19.54 11.10
N GLY A 56 -17.87 -20.10 11.72
CA GLY A 56 -17.84 -20.61 13.10
C GLY A 56 -16.84 -21.74 13.39
N SER A 57 -16.24 -22.35 12.36
CA SER A 57 -15.17 -23.35 12.46
C SER A 57 -13.75 -22.78 12.31
N VAL A 58 -13.61 -21.48 12.06
CA VAL A 58 -12.35 -20.84 11.66
C VAL A 58 -11.61 -20.22 12.83
N PHE A 59 -12.32 -19.67 13.82
CA PHE A 59 -11.71 -19.00 14.97
C PHE A 59 -11.53 -19.95 16.15
N ASP A 60 -10.27 -20.22 16.49
CA ASP A 60 -9.90 -20.96 17.68
C ASP A 60 -10.08 -20.10 18.96
N ASP A 61 -10.02 -20.74 20.13
CA ASP A 61 -10.22 -20.04 21.41
C ASP A 61 -9.18 -18.94 21.63
N ALA A 62 -7.98 -19.10 21.05
CA ALA A 62 -6.92 -18.11 21.15
C ALA A 62 -7.17 -16.88 20.28
N THR A 63 -7.78 -17.03 19.09
CA THR A 63 -8.26 -15.92 18.27
C THR A 63 -9.39 -15.19 18.98
N LEU A 64 -10.35 -15.93 19.56
CA LEU A 64 -11.45 -15.31 20.32
C LEU A 64 -10.94 -14.53 21.53
N ALA A 65 -9.91 -15.02 22.20
CA ALA A 65 -9.26 -14.30 23.29
C ALA A 65 -8.50 -13.05 22.81
N ALA A 66 -7.94 -13.07 21.59
CA ALA A 66 -7.36 -11.88 20.97
C ALA A 66 -8.41 -10.79 20.75
N LEU A 67 -9.56 -11.16 20.17
CA LEU A 67 -10.68 -10.24 19.97
C LEU A 67 -11.23 -9.72 21.29
N TYR A 68 -11.38 -10.60 22.28
CA TYR A 68 -11.81 -10.20 23.61
C TYR A 68 -10.86 -9.18 24.24
N LYS A 69 -9.54 -9.37 24.07
CA LYS A 69 -8.54 -8.43 24.58
C LYS A 69 -8.60 -7.08 23.85
N LEU A 70 -8.80 -7.07 22.54
CA LEU A 70 -9.02 -5.82 21.78
C LEU A 70 -10.27 -5.06 22.27
N VAL A 71 -11.32 -5.77 22.67
CA VAL A 71 -12.52 -5.19 23.30
C VAL A 71 -12.21 -4.64 24.70
N GLN A 72 -11.48 -5.39 25.53
CA GLN A 72 -11.09 -4.94 26.87
C GLN A 72 -10.19 -3.70 26.85
N ASP A 73 -9.33 -3.60 25.84
CA ASP A 73 -8.40 -2.48 25.67
C ASP A 73 -9.06 -1.26 25.01
N GLY A 74 -10.36 -1.35 24.65
CA GLY A 74 -11.15 -0.22 24.13
C GLY A 74 -11.04 0.00 22.62
N TYR A 75 -10.30 -0.83 21.89
CA TYR A 75 -10.15 -0.68 20.43
C TYR A 75 -11.40 -1.12 19.66
N ILE A 76 -12.24 -1.95 20.26
CA ILE A 76 -13.47 -2.46 19.64
C ILE A 76 -14.60 -2.41 20.67
N THR A 77 -15.71 -1.76 20.34
CA THR A 77 -16.92 -1.71 21.18
C THR A 77 -17.98 -2.70 20.70
N ALA A 78 -18.16 -2.82 19.38
CA ALA A 78 -19.09 -3.76 18.76
C ALA A 78 -18.58 -4.24 17.39
N PHE A 79 -18.93 -5.47 17.02
CA PHE A 79 -18.64 -6.02 15.69
C PHE A 79 -19.84 -5.82 14.75
N GLY A 80 -19.54 -5.35 13.55
CA GLY A 80 -20.45 -5.26 12.41
C GLY A 80 -20.37 -6.50 11.52
N GLY A 81 -20.58 -6.29 10.22
CA GLY A 81 -20.63 -7.37 9.23
C GLY A 81 -19.29 -7.76 8.63
N PRO A 82 -19.23 -8.91 7.93
CA PRO A 82 -18.06 -9.26 7.14
C PRO A 82 -17.92 -8.30 5.94
N VAL A 83 -16.79 -7.59 5.87
CA VAL A 83 -16.41 -6.75 4.74
C VAL A 83 -15.79 -7.60 3.62
N SER A 84 -14.97 -8.58 4.01
CA SER A 84 -14.34 -9.51 3.07
C SER A 84 -14.09 -10.85 3.72
N THR A 85 -14.39 -11.94 3.00
CA THR A 85 -14.03 -13.30 3.40
C THR A 85 -13.01 -13.85 2.43
N GLY A 86 -11.82 -14.17 2.95
CA GLY A 86 -10.68 -14.61 2.17
C GLY A 86 -10.17 -15.98 2.62
N LYS A 87 -9.34 -16.59 1.77
CA LYS A 87 -8.66 -17.86 2.09
C LYS A 87 -7.60 -17.68 3.19
N GLU A 88 -7.09 -16.47 3.36
CA GLU A 88 -5.97 -16.17 4.27
C GLU A 88 -6.41 -15.37 5.48
N ALA A 89 -7.29 -14.39 5.28
CA ALA A 89 -7.84 -13.57 6.34
C ALA A 89 -9.32 -13.26 6.06
N ASN A 90 -10.05 -12.95 7.10
CA ASN A 90 -11.36 -12.34 7.02
C ASN A 90 -11.26 -10.91 7.55
N VAL A 91 -11.97 -9.97 6.94
CA VAL A 91 -12.07 -8.59 7.39
C VAL A 91 -13.50 -8.36 7.84
N PHE A 92 -13.66 -7.90 9.07
CA PHE A 92 -14.94 -7.52 9.65
C PHE A 92 -14.95 -6.02 9.90
N GLU A 93 -16.12 -5.43 9.73
CA GLU A 93 -16.42 -4.12 10.27
C GLU A 93 -16.55 -4.23 11.80
N ALA A 94 -16.14 -3.17 12.49
CA ALA A 94 -16.38 -2.97 13.90
C ALA A 94 -16.45 -1.48 14.23
N PHE A 95 -16.91 -1.17 15.44
CA PHE A 95 -16.91 0.19 15.99
C PHE A 95 -15.76 0.35 16.97
N GLY A 96 -15.06 1.48 16.87
CA GLY A 96 -13.95 1.86 17.74
C GLY A 96 -14.41 2.34 19.12
N GLU A 97 -13.52 3.05 19.82
CA GLU A 97 -13.80 3.65 21.13
C GLU A 97 -14.95 4.66 21.04
N ASP A 98 -14.95 5.49 20.00
CA ASP A 98 -16.09 6.30 19.59
C ASP A 98 -16.98 5.47 18.65
N GLU A 99 -18.24 5.25 19.00
CA GLU A 99 -19.19 4.48 18.17
C GLU A 99 -19.45 5.12 16.79
N SER A 100 -19.05 6.39 16.58
CA SER A 100 -19.05 7.02 15.26
C SER A 100 -17.84 6.68 14.40
N GLN A 101 -16.80 6.08 14.98
CA GLN A 101 -15.60 5.63 14.27
C GLN A 101 -15.74 4.16 13.89
N GLU A 102 -15.91 3.92 12.59
CA GLU A 102 -15.84 2.58 12.01
C GLU A 102 -14.38 2.14 11.82
N VAL A 103 -14.09 0.88 12.17
CA VAL A 103 -12.76 0.26 12.04
C VAL A 103 -12.89 -1.09 11.33
N ALA A 104 -11.84 -1.49 10.65
CA ALA A 104 -11.70 -2.81 10.05
C ALA A 104 -10.89 -3.73 10.98
N VAL A 105 -11.40 -4.95 11.20
CA VAL A 105 -10.72 -6.01 11.96
C VAL A 105 -10.34 -7.14 11.01
N LYS A 106 -9.07 -7.15 10.59
CA LYS A 106 -8.49 -8.19 9.75
C LYS A 106 -7.98 -9.35 10.62
N ILE A 107 -8.62 -10.51 10.49
CA ILE A 107 -8.31 -11.72 11.26
C ILE A 107 -7.69 -12.77 10.34
N TYR A 108 -6.42 -13.08 10.59
CA TYR A 108 -5.66 -14.08 9.84
C TYR A 108 -6.00 -15.51 10.27
N ARG A 109 -6.14 -16.40 9.29
CA ARG A 109 -6.43 -17.82 9.47
C ARG A 109 -5.14 -18.61 9.72
N ILE A 110 -4.96 -19.11 10.95
CA ILE A 110 -3.76 -19.86 11.35
C ILE A 110 -3.57 -21.16 10.54
N ASN A 111 -4.66 -21.84 10.19
CA ASN A 111 -4.63 -23.14 9.52
C ASN A 111 -4.78 -23.07 7.99
N SER A 112 -4.54 -21.91 7.36
CA SER A 112 -4.70 -21.76 5.91
C SER A 112 -3.67 -22.57 5.10
N SER A 113 -4.07 -23.04 3.92
CA SER A 113 -3.21 -23.76 2.98
C SER A 113 -2.19 -22.87 2.26
N ASN A 114 -2.36 -21.54 2.30
CA ASN A 114 -1.45 -20.61 1.62
C ASN A 114 -0.16 -20.30 2.38
N PHE A 115 0.05 -20.96 3.52
CA PHE A 115 1.27 -20.89 4.32
C PHE A 115 2.56 -21.08 3.49
N THR A 116 2.51 -21.92 2.46
CA THR A 116 3.66 -22.15 1.58
C THR A 116 4.03 -20.91 0.76
N GLN A 117 3.05 -20.12 0.31
CA GLN A 117 3.29 -18.90 -0.46
C GLN A 117 3.81 -17.77 0.45
N MET A 118 3.30 -17.68 1.68
CA MET A 118 3.81 -16.71 2.66
C MET A 118 5.32 -16.85 2.85
N ARG A 119 5.86 -18.08 2.89
CA ARG A 119 7.29 -18.34 3.09
C ARG A 119 8.21 -17.67 2.08
N GLU A 120 7.77 -17.49 0.83
CA GLU A 120 8.57 -16.82 -0.21
C GLU A 120 8.86 -15.35 0.14
N TYR A 121 7.95 -14.70 0.86
CA TYR A 121 8.08 -13.32 1.32
C TYR A 121 8.71 -13.19 2.72
N LEU A 122 9.04 -14.34 3.35
CA LEU A 122 9.71 -14.40 4.66
C LEU A 122 11.19 -14.77 4.53
N GLU A 123 11.60 -15.28 3.38
CA GLU A 123 12.95 -15.80 3.19
C GLU A 123 13.98 -14.66 3.16
N GLY A 124 14.82 -14.58 4.19
CA GLY A 124 15.78 -13.49 4.33
C GLY A 124 15.24 -12.27 5.08
N ASP A 125 14.05 -12.35 5.68
CA ASP A 125 13.61 -11.42 6.72
C ASP A 125 14.10 -11.90 8.08
N PRO A 126 15.05 -11.20 8.75
CA PRO A 126 15.61 -11.62 10.02
C PRO A 126 14.55 -11.85 11.12
N ARG A 127 13.39 -11.18 11.01
CA ARG A 127 12.29 -11.28 11.99
C ARG A 127 11.61 -12.67 12.00
N PHE A 128 11.86 -13.50 10.98
CA PHE A 128 11.25 -14.82 10.81
C PHE A 128 12.24 -15.98 10.94
N GLU A 129 13.51 -15.68 11.22
CA GLU A 129 14.54 -16.69 11.47
C GLU A 129 14.14 -17.58 12.66
N GLY A 130 14.15 -18.90 12.45
CA GLY A 130 13.83 -19.88 13.49
C GLY A 130 12.34 -20.17 13.73
N ILE A 131 11.40 -19.39 13.18
CA ILE A 131 9.93 -19.60 13.36
C ILE A 131 9.20 -20.11 12.11
N ALA A 132 9.87 -20.14 10.94
CA ALA A 132 9.26 -20.49 9.65
C ALA A 132 8.64 -21.91 9.56
N SER A 133 8.98 -22.81 10.48
CA SER A 133 8.40 -24.16 10.57
C SER A 133 7.15 -24.23 11.47
N ASP A 134 6.92 -23.22 12.31
CA ASP A 134 5.74 -23.09 13.15
C ASP A 134 4.71 -22.16 12.47
N LYS A 135 3.61 -22.76 12.01
CA LYS A 135 2.54 -22.05 11.33
C LYS A 135 1.91 -20.95 12.19
N LYS A 136 1.71 -21.23 13.48
CA LYS A 136 1.13 -20.28 14.41
C LYS A 136 2.08 -19.09 14.55
N ALA A 137 3.32 -19.34 14.95
CA ALA A 137 4.32 -18.29 15.17
C ALA A 137 4.50 -17.41 13.93
N THR A 138 4.57 -18.03 12.75
CA THR A 138 4.67 -17.33 11.47
C THR A 138 3.47 -16.43 11.19
N VAL A 139 2.23 -16.89 11.41
CA VAL A 139 1.03 -16.05 11.22
C VAL A 139 1.01 -14.89 12.20
N LEU A 140 1.40 -15.10 13.46
CA LEU A 140 1.49 -14.02 14.45
C LEU A 140 2.53 -12.97 14.06
N ALA A 141 3.72 -13.40 13.64
CA ALA A 141 4.75 -12.52 13.14
C ALA A 141 4.30 -11.79 11.87
N TRP A 142 3.55 -12.46 10.98
CA TRP A 142 2.99 -11.85 9.78
C TRP A 142 2.01 -10.72 10.10
N THR A 143 1.08 -10.94 11.03
CA THR A 143 0.13 -9.90 11.44
C THR A 143 0.85 -8.69 12.04
N LYS A 144 1.88 -8.92 12.86
CA LYS A 144 2.72 -7.83 13.40
C LYS A 144 3.53 -7.12 12.33
N LYS A 145 4.06 -7.85 11.35
CA LYS A 145 4.77 -7.31 10.19
C LYS A 145 3.86 -6.38 9.39
N GLU A 146 2.62 -6.77 9.11
CA GLU A 146 1.67 -5.90 8.42
C GLU A 146 1.41 -4.61 9.21
N PHE A 147 1.16 -4.71 10.52
CA PHE A 147 0.98 -3.54 11.39
C PHE A 147 2.19 -2.58 11.32
N ALA A 148 3.40 -3.11 11.44
CA ALA A 148 4.62 -2.31 11.36
C ALA A 148 4.83 -1.68 9.97
N ASN A 149 4.55 -2.44 8.90
CA ASN A 149 4.67 -1.96 7.53
C ASN A 149 3.67 -0.84 7.22
N LEU A 150 2.41 -0.95 7.69
CA LEU A 150 1.42 0.11 7.58
C LEU A 150 1.89 1.40 8.28
N ARG A 151 2.43 1.30 9.51
CA ARG A 151 2.95 2.48 10.21
C ARG A 151 4.10 3.14 9.46
N ARG A 152 5.03 2.33 8.94
CA ARG A 152 6.19 2.80 8.19
C ARG A 152 5.79 3.47 6.87
N ALA A 153 4.84 2.88 6.14
CA ALA A 153 4.28 3.46 4.92
C ALA A 153 3.53 4.78 5.19
N GLN A 154 2.71 4.82 6.25
CA GLN A 154 1.99 6.02 6.66
C GLN A 154 2.97 7.16 7.03
N ALA A 155 4.02 6.85 7.79
CA ALA A 155 5.07 7.81 8.15
C ALA A 155 5.85 8.33 6.91
N ALA A 156 5.94 7.53 5.85
CA ALA A 156 6.51 7.93 4.57
C ALA A 156 5.57 8.79 3.71
N GLY A 157 4.35 9.07 4.19
CA GLY A 157 3.33 9.81 3.44
C GLY A 157 2.63 8.99 2.36
N VAL A 158 2.66 7.65 2.46
CA VAL A 158 1.85 6.78 1.60
C VAL A 158 0.47 6.64 2.24
N ARG A 159 -0.59 6.86 1.48
CA ARG A 159 -1.94 6.64 1.96
C ARG A 159 -2.21 5.14 2.06
N VAL A 160 -2.32 4.66 3.30
CA VAL A 160 -2.66 3.29 3.69
C VAL A 160 -3.74 3.35 4.78
N PRO A 161 -4.48 2.26 5.07
CA PRO A 161 -5.35 2.21 6.23
C PRO A 161 -4.56 2.51 7.50
N GLU A 162 -5.02 3.46 8.32
CA GLU A 162 -4.37 3.77 9.59
C GLU A 162 -4.33 2.54 10.50
N PRO A 163 -3.16 2.03 10.91
CA PRO A 163 -3.06 0.89 11.80
C PRO A 163 -3.31 1.30 13.26
N ILE A 164 -4.30 0.68 13.91
CA ILE A 164 -4.77 1.07 15.25
C ILE A 164 -4.21 0.15 16.34
N ALA A 165 -4.42 -1.16 16.19
CA ALA A 165 -3.96 -2.14 17.19
C ALA A 165 -3.71 -3.50 16.54
N VAL A 166 -2.80 -4.28 17.14
CA VAL A 166 -2.57 -5.68 16.75
C VAL A 166 -2.61 -6.55 17.99
N GLN A 167 -3.39 -7.64 17.93
CA GLN A 167 -3.39 -8.66 18.95
C GLN A 167 -3.38 -10.04 18.30
N ARG A 168 -2.32 -10.80 18.56
CA ARG A 168 -2.07 -12.12 17.97
C ARG A 168 -2.23 -12.11 16.43
N ASN A 169 -3.27 -12.76 15.91
CA ASN A 169 -3.60 -12.89 14.49
C ASN A 169 -4.70 -11.91 14.05
N ALA A 170 -5.04 -10.92 14.86
CA ALA A 170 -6.02 -9.89 14.56
C ALA A 170 -5.35 -8.50 14.48
N LEU A 171 -5.65 -7.76 13.43
CA LEU A 171 -5.22 -6.40 13.16
C LEU A 171 -6.45 -5.49 13.09
N VAL A 172 -6.48 -4.45 13.91
CA VAL A 172 -7.45 -3.36 13.87
C VAL A 172 -6.82 -2.19 13.11
N MET A 173 -7.52 -1.69 12.10
CA MET A 173 -7.08 -0.59 11.25
C MET A 173 -8.28 0.23 10.80
N GLU A 174 -8.04 1.38 10.18
CA GLU A 174 -9.06 2.19 9.52
C GLU A 174 -9.93 1.35 8.57
N LEU A 175 -11.24 1.53 8.65
CA LEU A 175 -12.13 1.13 7.58
C LEU A 175 -12.13 2.24 6.52
N VAL A 176 -11.52 1.97 5.36
CA VAL A 176 -11.52 2.93 4.25
C VAL A 176 -12.88 2.90 3.57
N GLY A 177 -13.60 4.01 3.66
CA GLY A 177 -15.01 4.11 3.29
C GLY A 177 -15.93 3.61 4.39
N HIS A 178 -17.14 3.22 4.01
CA HIS A 178 -18.18 2.76 4.94
C HIS A 178 -18.64 1.34 4.59
N ALA A 179 -19.24 0.63 5.53
CA ALA A 179 -19.78 -0.71 5.23
C ALA A 179 -20.87 -0.67 4.14
N ASP A 180 -21.69 0.38 4.14
CA ASP A 180 -22.73 0.61 3.14
C ASP A 180 -22.19 1.18 1.81
N ASP A 181 -20.99 1.78 1.82
CA ASP A 181 -20.29 2.30 0.63
C ASP A 181 -18.80 1.96 0.69
N ARG A 182 -18.50 0.69 0.39
CA ARG A 182 -17.13 0.19 0.45
C ARG A 182 -16.25 0.89 -0.57
N ALA A 183 -15.01 1.22 -0.17
CA ALA A 183 -13.99 1.64 -1.12
C ALA A 183 -13.83 0.59 -2.23
N ARG A 184 -13.81 1.07 -3.48
CA ARG A 184 -13.74 0.19 -4.67
C ARG A 184 -12.29 -0.03 -5.06
N ARG A 185 -11.97 -1.23 -5.52
CA ARG A 185 -10.64 -1.50 -6.09
C ARG A 185 -10.49 -0.78 -7.42
N LEU A 186 -9.27 -0.44 -7.80
CA LEU A 186 -8.99 0.09 -9.13
C LEU A 186 -9.44 -0.87 -10.25
N SER A 187 -9.39 -2.19 -10.00
CA SER A 187 -9.93 -3.19 -10.92
C SER A 187 -11.45 -3.10 -11.15
N GLU A 188 -12.18 -2.43 -10.27
CA GLU A 188 -13.66 -2.34 -10.26
C GLU A 188 -14.18 -1.01 -10.80
N VAL A 189 -13.31 -0.06 -11.14
CA VAL A 189 -13.70 1.29 -11.57
C VAL A 189 -13.01 1.69 -12.87
N THR A 190 -13.65 2.61 -13.60
CA THR A 190 -12.97 3.35 -14.66
C THR A 190 -12.23 4.52 -14.02
N VAL A 191 -10.93 4.65 -14.29
CA VAL A 191 -10.13 5.75 -13.77
C VAL A 191 -10.36 6.97 -14.67
N GLU A 192 -11.02 8.01 -14.15
CA GLU A 192 -11.36 9.20 -14.94
C GLU A 192 -10.13 10.00 -15.39
N ASN A 193 -9.08 10.02 -14.56
CA ASN A 193 -7.81 10.70 -14.83
C ASN A 193 -6.64 9.74 -14.57
N PRO A 194 -6.35 8.84 -15.52
CA PRO A 194 -5.35 7.80 -15.35
C PRO A 194 -3.94 8.36 -15.18
N GLU A 195 -3.62 9.50 -15.80
CA GLU A 195 -2.33 10.18 -15.63
C GLU A 195 -2.11 10.61 -14.18
N THR A 196 -3.09 11.27 -13.56
CA THR A 196 -2.98 11.72 -12.17
C THR A 196 -2.92 10.53 -11.21
N ALA A 197 -3.74 9.51 -11.44
CA ALA A 197 -3.72 8.30 -10.63
C ALA A 197 -2.36 7.58 -10.74
N TYR A 198 -1.77 7.51 -11.94
CA TYR A 198 -0.46 6.93 -12.15
C TYR A 198 0.64 7.71 -11.42
N GLU A 199 0.63 9.05 -11.50
CA GLU A 199 1.58 9.90 -10.78
C GLU A 199 1.52 9.69 -9.26
N VAL A 200 0.33 9.51 -8.70
CA VAL A 200 0.17 9.17 -7.27
C VAL A 200 0.74 7.78 -6.97
N VAL A 201 0.43 6.76 -7.78
CA VAL A 201 0.88 5.38 -7.53
C VAL A 201 2.40 5.26 -7.65
N ARG A 202 3.04 5.84 -8.68
CA ARG A 202 4.50 5.81 -8.83
C ARG A 202 5.21 6.50 -7.67
N GLU A 203 4.64 7.60 -7.16
CA GLU A 203 5.19 8.32 -6.01
C GLU A 203 5.03 7.50 -4.72
N TYR A 204 3.92 6.80 -4.52
CA TYR A 204 3.77 5.85 -3.42
C TYR A 204 4.79 4.71 -3.49
N MET A 205 5.04 4.14 -4.68
CA MET A 205 6.08 3.12 -4.86
C MET A 205 7.46 3.67 -4.49
N ARG A 206 7.79 4.90 -4.91
CA ARG A 206 9.04 5.57 -4.56
C ARG A 206 9.18 5.79 -3.06
N ARG A 207 8.12 6.26 -2.39
CA ARG A 207 8.10 6.48 -0.93
C ARG A 207 8.28 5.18 -0.16
N LEU A 208 7.61 4.10 -0.56
CA LEU A 208 7.82 2.77 0.03
C LEU A 208 9.29 2.35 -0.12
N TYR A 209 9.83 2.43 -1.34
CA TYR A 209 11.22 2.03 -1.61
C TYR A 209 12.23 2.82 -0.77
N ARG A 210 12.01 4.13 -0.63
CA ARG A 210 12.85 5.03 0.19
C ARG A 210 12.85 4.68 1.67
N VAL A 211 11.74 4.17 2.19
CA VAL A 211 11.71 3.64 3.56
C VAL A 211 12.10 2.17 3.61
N GLY A 212 12.71 1.61 2.57
CA GLY A 212 13.21 0.23 2.56
C GLY A 212 12.12 -0.83 2.41
N LEU A 213 10.94 -0.46 1.89
CA LEU A 213 9.82 -1.37 1.64
C LEU A 213 9.55 -1.52 0.14
N ILE A 214 9.28 -2.74 -0.28
CA ILE A 214 8.71 -3.07 -1.59
C ILE A 214 7.38 -3.76 -1.30
N HIS A 215 6.26 -3.29 -1.87
CA HIS A 215 4.96 -3.90 -1.62
C HIS A 215 4.96 -5.38 -1.98
N GLY A 216 5.62 -5.71 -3.09
CA GLY A 216 5.89 -7.05 -3.54
C GLY A 216 4.73 -7.71 -4.26
N ASP A 217 3.51 -7.23 -4.13
CA ASP A 217 2.31 -7.70 -4.84
C ASP A 217 1.41 -6.53 -5.27
N LEU A 218 2.02 -5.39 -5.62
CA LEU A 218 1.25 -4.21 -5.99
C LEU A 218 0.58 -4.44 -7.37
N SER A 219 -0.74 -4.25 -7.41
CA SER A 219 -1.58 -4.36 -8.59
C SER A 219 -2.86 -3.56 -8.39
N GLU A 220 -3.71 -3.49 -9.43
CA GLU A 220 -5.03 -2.85 -9.36
C GLU A 220 -5.99 -3.47 -8.34
N TYR A 221 -5.67 -4.65 -7.81
CA TYR A 221 -6.46 -5.34 -6.77
C TYR A 221 -6.08 -4.90 -5.35
N ASN A 222 -4.86 -4.38 -5.16
CA ASN A 222 -4.32 -3.89 -3.89
C ASN A 222 -4.27 -2.34 -3.82
N LEU A 223 -4.97 -1.70 -4.75
CA LEU A 223 -5.24 -0.27 -4.76
C LEU A 223 -6.75 -0.06 -4.69
N ILE A 224 -7.20 0.71 -3.70
CA ILE A 224 -8.60 1.12 -3.58
C ILE A 224 -8.70 2.63 -3.75
N ILE A 225 -9.87 3.09 -4.19
CA ILE A 225 -10.21 4.50 -4.31
C ILE A 225 -11.45 4.80 -3.46
N HIS A 226 -11.35 5.86 -2.67
CA HIS A 226 -12.46 6.38 -1.87
C HIS A 226 -12.33 7.90 -1.79
N ASP A 227 -13.43 8.63 -2.00
CA ASP A 227 -13.46 10.10 -2.03
C ASP A 227 -12.38 10.77 -2.90
N GLY A 228 -12.01 10.11 -4.01
CA GLY A 228 -10.98 10.58 -4.94
C GLY A 228 -9.54 10.32 -4.48
N GLU A 229 -9.33 9.72 -3.31
CA GLU A 229 -8.01 9.35 -2.80
C GLU A 229 -7.68 7.89 -3.09
N LEU A 230 -6.46 7.65 -3.56
CA LEU A 230 -5.90 6.30 -3.73
C LEU A 230 -5.29 5.82 -2.42
N VAL A 231 -5.65 4.60 -2.02
CA VAL A 231 -5.14 3.95 -0.82
C VAL A 231 -4.50 2.62 -1.19
N VAL A 232 -3.27 2.40 -0.72
CA VAL A 232 -2.55 1.13 -0.85
C VAL A 232 -2.96 0.21 0.30
N ILE A 233 -3.35 -1.02 -0.01
CA ILE A 233 -3.76 -2.02 0.99
C ILE A 233 -2.90 -3.28 0.91
N ASP A 234 -2.96 -4.11 1.96
CA ASP A 234 -2.30 -5.43 2.02
C ASP A 234 -0.76 -5.41 2.01
N LEU A 235 -0.17 -4.63 2.92
CA LEU A 235 1.27 -4.60 3.16
C LEU A 235 1.81 -5.80 3.98
N GLY A 236 1.02 -6.85 4.15
CA GLY A 236 1.47 -8.08 4.81
C GLY A 236 2.60 -8.78 4.04
N GLN A 237 2.50 -8.79 2.71
CA GLN A 237 3.51 -9.39 1.81
C GLN A 237 4.71 -8.48 1.54
N ALA A 238 4.68 -7.21 1.97
CA ALA A 238 5.74 -6.26 1.67
C ALA A 238 7.11 -6.75 2.17
N ALA A 239 8.08 -6.79 1.26
CA ALA A 239 9.43 -7.25 1.50
C ALA A 239 10.37 -6.06 1.74
N THR A 240 11.51 -6.33 2.35
CA THR A 240 12.56 -5.31 2.52
C THR A 240 13.32 -5.13 1.21
N VAL A 241 13.92 -3.95 1.02
CA VAL A 241 14.82 -3.71 -0.14
C VAL A 241 16.09 -4.58 -0.11
N HIS A 242 16.43 -5.10 1.07
CA HIS A 242 17.57 -6.01 1.28
C HIS A 242 17.22 -7.49 1.09
N HIS A 243 15.94 -7.80 0.83
CA HIS A 243 15.49 -9.16 0.61
C HIS A 243 16.22 -9.76 -0.62
N PRO A 244 16.62 -11.05 -0.62
CA PRO A 244 17.32 -11.67 -1.75
C PRO A 244 16.58 -11.54 -3.09
N ASN A 245 15.24 -11.55 -3.03
CA ASN A 245 14.34 -11.38 -4.18
C ASN A 245 13.79 -9.95 -4.35
N ALA A 246 14.31 -8.95 -3.64
CA ALA A 246 13.81 -7.56 -3.67
C ALA A 246 13.68 -7.02 -5.10
N ARG A 247 14.72 -7.24 -5.92
CA ARG A 247 14.71 -6.82 -7.33
C ARG A 247 13.55 -7.46 -8.11
N THR A 248 13.34 -8.76 -7.97
CA THR A 248 12.25 -9.48 -8.65
C THR A 248 10.88 -8.97 -8.22
N PHE A 249 10.70 -8.68 -6.93
CA PHE A 249 9.45 -8.14 -6.40
C PHE A 249 9.15 -6.73 -6.94
N LEU A 250 10.13 -5.83 -6.91
CA LEU A 250 9.94 -4.49 -7.44
C LEU A 250 9.70 -4.49 -8.96
N GLU A 251 10.39 -5.35 -9.71
CA GLU A 251 10.14 -5.48 -11.16
C GLU A 251 8.71 -5.97 -11.44
N ARG A 252 8.20 -6.88 -10.59
CA ARG A 252 6.82 -7.38 -10.69
C ARG A 252 5.81 -6.27 -10.42
N ASP A 253 6.02 -5.49 -9.36
CA ASP A 253 5.18 -4.35 -9.01
C ASP A 253 5.16 -3.32 -10.16
N CYS A 254 6.33 -2.94 -10.70
CA CYS A 254 6.43 -2.02 -11.83
C CYS A 254 5.68 -2.54 -13.07
N ARG A 255 5.85 -3.83 -13.42
CA ARG A 255 5.15 -4.45 -14.55
C ARG A 255 3.64 -4.47 -14.37
N ASN A 256 3.15 -4.79 -13.18
CA ASN A 256 1.72 -4.85 -12.89
C ASN A 256 1.08 -3.46 -13.00
N VAL A 257 1.70 -2.46 -12.37
CA VAL A 257 1.24 -1.06 -12.40
C VAL A 257 1.27 -0.52 -13.83
N ALA A 258 2.39 -0.67 -14.54
CA ALA A 258 2.51 -0.26 -15.94
C ALA A 258 1.44 -0.94 -16.80
N ALA A 259 1.29 -2.25 -16.70
CA ALA A 259 0.29 -2.99 -17.47
C ALA A 259 -1.15 -2.53 -17.18
N PHE A 260 -1.49 -2.20 -15.93
CA PHE A 260 -2.81 -1.68 -15.59
C PHE A 260 -3.05 -0.33 -16.27
N PHE A 261 -2.13 0.61 -16.10
CA PHE A 261 -2.28 1.97 -16.60
C PHE A 261 -2.18 2.06 -18.13
N SER A 262 -1.38 1.20 -18.78
CA SER A 262 -1.39 1.05 -20.24
C SER A 262 -2.74 0.59 -20.79
N ARG A 263 -3.50 -0.22 -20.03
CA ARG A 263 -4.90 -0.54 -20.38
C ARG A 263 -5.87 0.63 -20.17
N GLN A 264 -5.52 1.61 -19.35
CA GLN A 264 -6.28 2.84 -19.16
C GLN A 264 -5.96 3.91 -20.23
N GLY A 265 -5.03 3.63 -21.14
CA GLY A 265 -4.73 4.48 -22.30
C GLY A 265 -3.51 5.40 -22.14
N ILE A 266 -2.73 5.26 -21.06
CA ILE A 266 -1.47 5.99 -20.89
C ILE A 266 -0.26 5.13 -21.31
N ASP A 267 0.73 5.71 -21.97
CA ASP A 267 1.93 4.96 -22.38
C ASP A 267 2.90 4.87 -21.20
N VAL A 268 2.94 3.71 -20.54
CA VAL A 268 3.79 3.46 -19.37
C VAL A 268 4.73 2.32 -19.64
N ASP A 269 6.03 2.61 -19.58
CA ASP A 269 7.09 1.62 -19.61
C ASP A 269 7.48 1.19 -18.18
N PRO A 270 7.53 -0.13 -17.88
CA PRO A 270 7.89 -0.61 -16.55
C PRO A 270 9.35 -0.32 -16.15
N ASP A 271 10.27 -0.19 -17.10
CA ASP A 271 11.67 0.14 -16.85
C ASP A 271 11.81 1.62 -16.48
N ASP A 272 11.06 2.52 -17.13
CA ASP A 272 10.99 3.95 -16.74
C ASP A 272 10.42 4.11 -15.32
N LEU A 273 9.41 3.32 -14.96
CA LEU A 273 8.85 3.30 -13.60
C LEU A 273 9.86 2.77 -12.58
N TRP A 274 10.60 1.70 -12.92
CA TRP A 274 11.69 1.18 -12.09
C TRP A 274 12.75 2.25 -11.82
N ASP A 275 13.21 2.93 -12.87
CA ASP A 275 14.23 3.97 -12.75
C ASP A 275 13.74 5.11 -11.87
N HIS A 276 12.49 5.55 -12.03
CA HIS A 276 11.90 6.56 -11.16
C HIS A 276 11.85 6.16 -9.68
N VAL A 277 11.44 4.92 -9.39
CA VAL A 277 11.32 4.42 -8.01
C VAL A 277 12.68 4.30 -7.33
N THR A 278 13.69 3.87 -8.10
CA THR A 278 15.05 3.63 -7.59
C THR A 278 15.98 4.84 -7.69
N GLU A 279 15.54 5.95 -8.30
CA GLU A 279 16.33 7.16 -8.44
C GLU A 279 16.69 7.76 -7.07
N PRO A 280 17.99 7.90 -6.74
CA PRO A 280 18.46 8.45 -5.48
C PRO A 280 18.05 9.92 -5.32
N GLU A 281 17.84 10.37 -4.08
CA GLU A 281 17.59 11.80 -3.83
C GLU A 281 18.83 12.62 -4.22
N PRO A 282 18.65 13.81 -4.83
CA PRO A 282 19.75 14.73 -4.99
C PRO A 282 20.27 15.13 -3.61
N GLU A 283 21.57 14.95 -3.38
CA GLU A 283 22.26 15.38 -2.16
C GLU A 283 21.84 16.81 -1.79
N PRO A 284 21.39 17.09 -0.56
CA PRO A 284 20.98 18.42 -0.15
C PRO A 284 22.18 19.39 -0.28
N GLY A 285 22.14 20.23 -1.32
CA GLY A 285 23.22 21.17 -1.65
C GLY A 285 23.80 21.03 -3.06
N SER A 286 23.39 20.04 -3.84
CA SER A 286 23.76 19.93 -5.26
C SER A 286 22.98 20.93 -6.13
N VAL A 287 23.33 22.22 -6.02
CA VAL A 287 22.95 23.20 -7.04
C VAL A 287 23.63 22.74 -8.34
N ARG A 288 22.83 22.41 -9.36
CA ARG A 288 23.36 22.22 -10.71
C ARG A 288 24.01 23.54 -11.12
N GLU A 289 25.33 23.61 -11.17
CA GLU A 289 26.03 24.70 -11.82
C GLU A 289 25.62 24.68 -13.30
N GLU A 290 24.67 25.54 -13.67
CA GLU A 290 24.45 25.86 -15.08
C GLU A 290 25.76 26.42 -15.62
N GLY A 291 26.38 25.65 -16.52
CA GLY A 291 27.69 25.94 -17.09
C GLY A 291 27.73 27.34 -17.69
N SER A 292 28.38 28.26 -16.98
CA SER A 292 28.97 29.45 -17.57
C SER A 292 30.23 29.01 -18.33
N SER A 293 30.09 28.81 -19.63
CA SER A 293 31.18 29.00 -20.59
C SER A 293 30.66 30.03 -21.59
N GLY A 294 31.07 31.29 -21.52
CA GLY A 294 32.45 31.72 -21.65
C GLY A 294 32.69 32.00 -23.13
N GLY A 295 32.23 33.16 -23.61
CA GLY A 295 32.60 33.67 -24.92
C GLY A 295 34.08 34.02 -24.99
N PRO A 296 34.63 34.10 -26.20
CA PRO A 296 35.41 35.29 -26.53
C PRO A 296 34.99 35.90 -27.87
N ASP A 297 34.84 37.23 -27.85
CA ASP A 297 34.91 38.09 -29.02
C ASP A 297 36.33 38.07 -29.62
N ASP A 298 36.44 37.99 -30.95
CA ASP A 298 37.45 38.68 -31.78
C ASP A 298 37.10 38.52 -33.29
N ASP A 299 36.33 39.50 -33.80
CA ASP A 299 36.43 40.33 -35.03
C ASP A 299 36.94 39.77 -36.41
N PRO A 300 36.76 40.47 -37.56
CA PRO A 300 36.08 39.93 -38.74
C PRO A 300 36.90 40.02 -40.05
N THR A 301 36.57 39.23 -41.07
CA THR A 301 37.00 39.53 -42.46
C THR A 301 36.04 38.95 -43.51
N ASP A 302 35.30 39.88 -44.13
CA ASP A 302 35.22 40.19 -45.57
C ASP A 302 34.53 39.29 -46.62
N ALA A 303 33.88 40.01 -47.55
CA ALA A 303 33.25 39.67 -48.85
C ALA A 303 31.83 39.03 -48.82
N ALA A 304 30.74 39.78 -49.08
CA ALA A 304 30.21 40.28 -50.38
C ALA A 304 29.72 39.12 -51.30
N ASP A 305 28.56 39.12 -51.98
CA ASP A 305 27.66 40.16 -52.51
C ASP A 305 26.37 39.49 -53.08
N GLY A 306 25.31 40.28 -53.34
CA GLY A 306 24.17 39.96 -54.23
C GLY A 306 22.83 39.61 -53.54
N SER A 307 21.90 40.53 -53.25
CA SER A 307 20.89 41.16 -54.16
C SER A 307 19.93 40.12 -54.80
N THR A 308 18.59 40.20 -54.80
CA THR A 308 17.61 41.31 -54.80
C THR A 308 16.18 40.76 -54.62
N ASP A 309 15.25 41.66 -54.25
CA ASP A 309 13.81 41.73 -54.60
C ASP A 309 12.83 40.65 -54.08
N ALA A 310 11.54 40.92 -53.84
CA ALA A 310 10.67 42.07 -53.55
C ALA A 310 9.22 41.55 -53.72
N ALA A 311 8.28 42.04 -52.89
CA ALA A 311 6.83 42.17 -53.18
C ALA A 311 6.01 40.87 -53.45
N ASP A 312 4.69 40.74 -53.30
CA ASP A 312 3.55 41.46 -52.72
C ASP A 312 2.31 40.59 -53.05
N GLY A 313 1.16 40.83 -52.38
CA GLY A 313 -0.18 40.41 -52.83
C GLY A 313 -0.76 39.19 -52.08
N SER A 314 -1.76 39.31 -51.19
CA SER A 314 -3.11 39.90 -51.25
C SER A 314 -4.20 38.97 -51.82
N THR A 315 -5.39 39.10 -51.21
CA THR A 315 -6.75 38.64 -51.58
C THR A 315 -7.12 37.19 -51.25
N ASP A 316 -8.35 36.82 -50.88
CA ASP A 316 -9.51 37.44 -50.21
C ASP A 316 -10.65 36.39 -50.25
N VAL A 317 -11.60 36.47 -49.31
CA VAL A 317 -13.04 36.13 -49.47
C VAL A 317 -13.49 34.65 -49.56
N ASP A 318 -14.23 34.19 -48.55
CA ASP A 318 -15.71 33.92 -48.53
C ASP A 318 -16.04 33.08 -47.27
N SER A 319 -16.75 33.56 -46.25
CA SER A 319 -18.17 33.96 -46.10
C SER A 319 -19.21 32.81 -46.01
N ARG A 320 -20.04 32.90 -44.95
CA ARG A 320 -21.32 32.20 -44.63
C ARG A 320 -21.21 30.88 -43.85
N GLY A 321 -21.97 30.64 -42.78
CA GLY A 321 -23.20 31.29 -42.33
C GLY A 321 -23.50 31.07 -40.83
N ALA A 322 -24.31 31.99 -40.32
CA ALA A 322 -24.87 32.03 -38.98
C ALA A 322 -26.16 31.19 -38.87
N GLY A 323 -26.49 30.76 -37.66
CA GLY A 323 -27.82 30.28 -37.28
C GLY A 323 -27.81 29.57 -35.91
N PRO A 324 -28.35 30.18 -34.84
CA PRO A 324 -28.41 29.62 -33.48
C PRO A 324 -29.75 28.89 -33.23
N LEU A 325 -30.03 28.57 -31.95
CA LEU A 325 -31.24 27.97 -31.32
C LEU A 325 -30.99 26.50 -30.91
N GLU A 326 -31.31 26.00 -29.71
CA GLU A 326 -32.15 26.45 -28.60
C GLU A 326 -31.78 25.66 -27.34
N ASN A 327 -31.98 26.27 -26.16
CA ASN A 327 -32.04 25.59 -24.86
C ASN A 327 -33.31 24.72 -24.79
N ASP A 328 -33.23 23.56 -24.14
CA ASP A 328 -34.18 23.25 -23.06
C ASP A 328 -33.62 22.17 -22.10
N PRO A 329 -33.95 22.22 -20.79
CA PRO A 329 -33.43 21.30 -19.77
C PRO A 329 -34.45 20.20 -19.39
N ILE A 330 -34.14 19.45 -18.33
CA ILE A 330 -35.00 18.56 -17.51
C ILE A 330 -35.26 17.18 -18.20
N VAL A 331 -35.13 15.99 -17.60
CA VAL A 331 -35.59 15.45 -16.30
C VAL A 331 -34.85 14.13 -16.02
N ASP A 332 -34.39 13.96 -14.78
CA ASP A 332 -33.94 12.69 -14.17
C ASP A 332 -35.16 11.91 -13.61
N PRO A 333 -35.11 10.58 -13.58
CA PRO A 333 -35.24 9.94 -12.27
C PRO A 333 -34.24 8.80 -12.00
#